data_AF-A0AAD6GS80-F1
#
_entry.id   AF-A0AAD6GS80-F1
#
_cell.length_a   1.000
_cell.length_b   1.000
_cell.length_c   1.000
_cell.angle_alpha   90.00
_cell.angle_beta   90.00
_cell.angle_gamma   90.00
#
_symmetry.space_group_name_H-M   'P 1'
#
loop_
_entity.id
_entity.type
_entity.pdbx_description
1 polymer ?
#
loop_
_entity_poly.entity_id
_entity_poly.type
_entity_poly.pdbx_seq_one_letter_code
_entity_poly.pdbx_strand_id
1 'polypeptide(L)'
;MISSDKMGEPTEDYLFDDTLGKETTIYVIDTGFDTSKPDLASTDRKVETYVVPNDLTLLGVPKNQRKPEDLTDWGRHGTSVASVAGGVIRGVASKADLYLVKYKSAYDKPDANGNVKEERKNAPLAAMENAFINVIHHRKNSNQGKAIVNMSWGSKVSVKDFAARKKSLEDFISELEQLDVVVVIAAGNSNKEKLEERIPQSMGTDSNSIITVGGGSLTGFAQSENLEMDVPFVGVRKVHGTSYSAPAVVSFRKFQTLTMSFGIVPI
;
A
#
# COMPACT_ATOMS: atom_id res chain seq x y z
N MET A 1 25.17 -21.85 -11.87
CA MET A 1 24.17 -22.82 -11.40
C MET A 1 23.08 -22.02 -10.70
N ILE A 2 21.86 -22.08 -11.23
CA ILE A 2 20.69 -21.39 -10.66
C ILE A 2 20.19 -22.29 -9.53
N SER A 3 20.14 -21.76 -8.31
CA SER A 3 19.59 -22.45 -7.14
C SER A 3 18.16 -22.89 -7.44
N SER A 4 17.87 -24.16 -7.18
CA SER A 4 16.60 -24.84 -7.40
C SER A 4 15.60 -24.59 -6.26
N ASP A 5 15.51 -23.36 -5.79
CA ASP A 5 14.57 -23.03 -4.72
C ASP A 5 13.15 -23.19 -5.25
N LYS A 6 12.47 -24.23 -4.76
CA LYS A 6 11.10 -24.55 -5.15
C LYS A 6 10.17 -23.45 -4.68
N MET A 7 9.28 -23.02 -5.57
CA MET A 7 8.27 -21.99 -5.33
C MET A 7 7.47 -22.28 -4.05
N GLY A 8 7.44 -21.34 -3.12
CA GLY A 8 6.56 -21.38 -1.95
C GLY A 8 7.01 -22.29 -0.80
N GLU A 9 8.24 -22.79 -0.79
CA GLU A 9 8.78 -23.50 0.39
C GLU A 9 9.64 -22.57 1.27
N PRO A 10 9.60 -22.75 2.61
CA PRO A 10 10.39 -21.94 3.54
C PRO A 10 11.87 -22.03 3.22
N THR A 11 12.54 -20.89 3.11
CA THR A 11 13.99 -20.83 3.40
C THR A 11 14.18 -21.00 4.89
N GLU A 12 15.24 -21.68 5.34
CA GLU A 12 15.47 -22.13 6.73
C GLU A 12 15.33 -21.03 7.83
N ASP A 13 15.24 -19.74 7.47
CA ASP A 13 15.23 -18.60 8.39
C ASP A 13 13.94 -17.74 8.37
N TYR A 14 12.89 -18.07 7.61
CA TYR A 14 11.65 -17.28 7.55
C TYR A 14 10.42 -18.09 7.99
N LEU A 15 9.96 -17.87 9.22
CA LEU A 15 8.75 -18.47 9.77
C LEU A 15 7.52 -17.68 9.33
N PHE A 16 6.58 -18.35 8.66
CA PHE A 16 5.29 -17.79 8.27
C PHE A 16 4.15 -18.71 8.71
N ASP A 17 2.95 -18.15 8.76
CA ASP A 17 1.75 -18.96 8.94
C ASP A 17 1.44 -19.71 7.63
N ASP A 18 1.28 -21.03 7.71
CA ASP A 18 1.12 -21.91 6.54
C ASP A 18 -0.12 -21.59 5.67
N THR A 19 -1.07 -20.81 6.20
CA THR A 19 -2.22 -20.35 5.40
C THR A 19 -1.82 -19.35 4.33
N LEU A 20 -0.68 -18.65 4.49
CA LEU A 20 -0.17 -17.65 3.54
C LEU A 20 -1.23 -16.61 3.14
N GLY A 21 -2.10 -16.24 4.08
CA GLY A 21 -3.16 -15.25 3.88
C GLY A 21 -4.39 -15.74 3.10
N LYS A 22 -4.56 -17.06 2.92
CA LYS A 22 -5.77 -17.63 2.33
C LYS A 22 -7.03 -17.09 3.03
N GLU A 23 -8.09 -16.84 2.26
CA GLU A 23 -9.36 -16.25 2.73
C GLU A 23 -9.24 -14.81 3.27
N THR A 24 -8.10 -14.15 3.01
CA THR A 24 -7.91 -12.73 3.26
C THR A 24 -7.90 -11.97 1.94
N THR A 25 -8.55 -10.81 1.90
CA THR A 25 -8.44 -9.87 0.77
C THR A 25 -7.54 -8.69 1.15
N ILE A 26 -6.51 -8.45 0.34
CA ILE A 26 -5.63 -7.29 0.46
C ILE A 26 -6.03 -6.27 -0.61
N TYR A 27 -6.46 -5.10 -0.16
CA TYR A 27 -6.76 -3.95 -0.98
C TYR A 27 -5.50 -3.09 -1.09
N VAL A 28 -5.04 -2.78 -2.31
CA VAL A 28 -3.88 -1.92 -2.54
C VAL A 28 -4.30 -0.71 -3.34
N ILE A 29 -4.19 0.49 -2.76
CA ILE A 29 -4.51 1.75 -3.43
C ILE A 29 -3.21 2.46 -3.84
N ASP A 30 -2.85 2.42 -5.13
CA ASP A 30 -1.54 2.90 -5.60
C ASP A 30 -1.55 3.43 -7.07
N THR A 31 -0.37 3.62 -7.64
CA THR A 31 -0.02 4.17 -8.98
C THR A 31 -0.54 3.39 -10.18
N GLY A 32 -0.86 2.11 -10.01
CA GLY A 32 -1.16 1.17 -11.08
C GLY A 32 -0.48 -0.17 -10.83
N PHE A 33 -0.75 -1.15 -11.69
CA PHE A 33 -0.32 -2.54 -11.49
C PHE A 33 -0.02 -3.23 -12.82
N ASP A 34 1.16 -3.82 -12.95
CA ASP A 34 1.49 -4.71 -14.05
C ASP A 34 1.12 -6.16 -13.72
N THR A 35 -0.15 -6.51 -13.95
CA THR A 35 -0.68 -7.86 -13.71
C THR A 35 -0.21 -8.90 -14.73
N SER A 36 0.54 -8.48 -15.77
CA SER A 36 1.23 -9.43 -16.67
C SER A 36 2.47 -10.04 -16.01
N LYS A 37 2.93 -9.48 -14.88
CA LYS A 37 4.02 -10.05 -14.11
C LYS A 37 3.56 -11.37 -13.48
N PRO A 38 4.35 -12.46 -13.61
CA PRO A 38 4.01 -13.74 -12.97
C PRO A 38 3.75 -13.63 -11.47
N ASP A 39 4.40 -12.69 -10.79
CA ASP A 39 4.22 -12.45 -9.35
C ASP A 39 2.79 -12.01 -9.00
N LEU A 40 2.09 -11.31 -9.90
CA LEU A 40 0.72 -10.84 -9.70
C LEU A 40 -0.32 -11.68 -10.45
N ALA A 41 0.05 -12.87 -10.91
CA ALA A 41 -0.87 -13.77 -11.58
C ALA A 41 -2.01 -14.24 -10.65
N SER A 42 -3.20 -14.41 -11.22
CA SER A 42 -4.32 -15.08 -10.56
C SER A 42 -4.13 -16.59 -10.72
N THR A 43 -3.67 -17.25 -9.66
CA THR A 43 -3.47 -18.70 -9.58
C THR A 43 -4.66 -19.35 -8.87
N ASP A 44 -4.46 -19.82 -7.64
CA ASP A 44 -5.43 -20.35 -6.67
C ASP A 44 -6.09 -19.24 -5.83
N ARG A 45 -5.85 -17.97 -6.19
CA ARG A 45 -6.37 -16.75 -5.55
C ARG A 45 -6.93 -15.79 -6.62
N LYS A 46 -7.81 -14.90 -6.21
CA LYS A 46 -8.36 -13.84 -7.07
C LYS A 46 -7.44 -12.64 -7.14
N VAL A 47 -7.34 -12.06 -8.33
CA VAL A 47 -6.72 -10.75 -8.55
C VAL A 47 -7.73 -9.90 -9.31
N GLU A 48 -8.37 -9.00 -8.58
CA GLU A 48 -9.36 -8.07 -9.11
C GLU A 48 -8.79 -6.66 -9.12
N THR A 49 -9.30 -5.81 -10.02
CA THR A 49 -8.69 -4.50 -10.29
C THR A 49 -9.74 -3.43 -10.53
N TYR A 50 -9.43 -2.21 -10.14
CA TYR A 50 -10.21 -1.03 -10.44
C TYR A 50 -9.33 0.14 -10.87
N VAL A 51 -9.71 0.84 -11.94
CA VAL A 51 -9.02 2.03 -12.44
C VAL A 51 -9.95 3.22 -12.24
N VAL A 52 -9.52 4.20 -11.43
CA VAL A 52 -10.27 5.44 -11.27
C VAL A 52 -10.27 6.20 -12.61
N PRO A 53 -11.43 6.65 -13.11
CA PRO A 53 -11.52 7.30 -14.41
C PRO A 53 -10.59 8.51 -14.57
N ASN A 54 -10.05 8.68 -15.77
CA ASN A 54 -9.19 9.80 -16.16
C ASN A 54 -9.89 11.15 -16.04
N ASP A 55 -11.21 11.20 -16.18
CA ASP A 55 -11.99 12.41 -15.92
C ASP A 55 -11.92 12.87 -14.45
N LEU A 56 -11.58 11.97 -13.52
CA LEU A 56 -11.32 12.30 -12.12
C LEU A 56 -9.83 12.46 -11.82
N THR A 57 -8.97 11.56 -12.34
CA THR A 57 -7.53 11.56 -12.01
C THR A 57 -6.73 12.64 -12.75
N LEU A 58 -7.19 13.07 -13.93
CA LEU A 58 -6.52 14.04 -14.82
C LEU A 58 -7.36 15.29 -15.04
N LEU A 59 -8.08 15.75 -14.01
CA LEU A 59 -8.78 17.04 -14.01
C LEU A 59 -7.85 18.18 -14.46
N GLY A 60 -8.32 18.98 -15.42
CA GLY A 60 -7.56 20.09 -16.01
C GLY A 60 -6.52 19.68 -17.06
N VAL A 61 -6.33 18.38 -17.34
CA VAL A 61 -5.45 17.91 -18.41
C VAL A 61 -6.25 17.72 -19.71
N PRO A 62 -5.84 18.32 -20.84
CA PRO A 62 -6.44 18.10 -22.16
C PRO A 62 -6.50 16.61 -22.55
N LYS A 63 -7.61 16.15 -23.15
CA LYS A 63 -7.82 14.73 -23.49
C LYS A 63 -6.70 14.14 -24.36
N ASN A 64 -6.16 14.92 -25.30
CA ASN A 64 -5.04 14.50 -26.17
C ASN A 64 -3.70 14.35 -25.47
N GLN A 65 -3.57 14.81 -24.21
CA GLN A 65 -2.38 14.64 -23.37
C GLN A 65 -2.52 13.49 -22.37
N ARG A 66 -3.72 12.92 -22.20
CA ARG A 66 -3.96 11.91 -21.18
C ARG A 66 -3.39 10.57 -21.62
N LYS A 67 -2.75 9.85 -20.69
CA LYS A 67 -2.43 8.44 -20.92
C LYS A 67 -3.71 7.60 -20.90
N PRO A 68 -3.67 6.40 -21.52
CA PRO A 68 -4.82 5.49 -21.50
C PRO A 68 -5.36 5.24 -20.09
N GLU A 69 -6.67 5.10 -19.98
CA GLU A 69 -7.37 4.70 -18.77
C GLU A 69 -7.25 3.18 -18.60
N ASP A 70 -6.06 2.74 -18.19
CA ASP A 70 -5.73 1.32 -18.00
C ASP A 70 -4.94 1.12 -16.70
N LEU A 71 -4.56 -0.12 -16.42
CA LEU A 71 -3.82 -0.47 -15.21
C LEU A 71 -2.33 -0.09 -15.25
N THR A 72 -1.82 0.46 -16.35
CA THR A 72 -0.38 0.70 -16.54
C THR A 72 0.21 1.42 -15.33
N ASP A 73 1.19 0.78 -14.70
CA ASP A 73 1.92 1.34 -13.57
C ASP A 73 3.07 2.21 -14.07
N TRP A 74 2.74 3.48 -14.30
CA TRP A 74 3.69 4.45 -14.84
C TRP A 74 4.82 4.78 -13.85
N GLY A 75 4.58 4.67 -12.54
CA GLY A 75 5.54 4.91 -11.46
C GLY A 75 6.27 3.66 -10.97
N ARG A 76 5.80 2.46 -11.35
CA ARG A 76 6.26 1.13 -10.90
C ARG A 76 6.09 0.86 -9.40
N HIS A 77 5.48 1.79 -8.68
CA HIS A 77 5.39 1.73 -7.22
C HIS A 77 4.32 0.72 -6.81
N GLY A 78 3.15 0.76 -7.43
CA GLY A 78 2.00 -0.07 -7.08
C GLY A 78 2.22 -1.54 -7.39
N THR A 79 2.83 -1.84 -8.53
CA THR A 79 3.28 -3.21 -8.88
C THR A 79 4.23 -3.75 -7.83
N SER A 80 5.18 -2.94 -7.36
CA SER A 80 6.15 -3.36 -6.35
C SER A 80 5.49 -3.59 -4.99
N VAL A 81 4.63 -2.65 -4.56
CA VAL A 81 3.86 -2.75 -3.31
C VAL A 81 2.96 -4.00 -3.31
N ALA A 82 2.20 -4.21 -4.39
CA ALA A 82 1.32 -5.37 -4.51
C ALA A 82 2.10 -6.69 -4.53
N SER A 83 3.28 -6.72 -5.19
CA SER A 83 4.12 -7.92 -5.24
C SER A 83 4.66 -8.31 -3.86
N VAL A 84 5.01 -7.33 -3.02
CA VAL A 84 5.45 -7.58 -1.64
C VAL A 84 4.29 -8.02 -0.74
N ALA A 85 3.11 -7.43 -0.92
CA ALA A 85 1.95 -7.77 -0.09
C ALA A 85 1.45 -9.21 -0.36
N GLY A 86 1.20 -9.54 -1.63
CA GLY A 86 0.55 -10.80 -2.01
C GLY A 86 1.00 -11.35 -3.35
N GLY A 87 2.22 -11.05 -3.78
CA GLY A 87 2.81 -11.71 -4.95
C GLY A 87 2.99 -13.21 -4.74
N VAL A 88 2.78 -14.03 -5.76
CA VAL A 88 2.86 -15.50 -5.64
C VAL A 88 4.29 -16.00 -5.47
N ILE A 89 5.29 -15.21 -5.88
CA ILE A 89 6.72 -15.56 -5.76
C ILE A 89 7.34 -14.88 -4.54
N ARG A 90 7.01 -13.61 -4.30
CA ARG A 90 7.71 -12.75 -3.32
C ARG A 90 6.81 -12.18 -2.23
N GLY A 91 5.51 -12.45 -2.29
CA GLY A 91 4.54 -11.91 -1.37
C GLY A 91 4.60 -12.60 -0.02
N VAL A 92 4.39 -11.82 1.04
CA VAL A 92 4.29 -12.37 2.40
C VAL A 92 2.98 -13.17 2.56
N ALA A 93 1.87 -12.72 1.96
CA ALA A 93 0.60 -13.44 1.91
C ALA A 93 0.29 -13.90 0.47
N SER A 94 1.11 -14.82 -0.05
CA SER A 94 1.05 -15.28 -1.44
C SER A 94 -0.25 -15.98 -1.86
N LYS A 95 -1.11 -16.38 -0.91
CA LYS A 95 -2.44 -16.97 -1.14
C LYS A 95 -3.61 -16.02 -0.86
N ALA A 96 -3.34 -14.75 -0.54
CA ALA A 96 -4.38 -13.76 -0.36
C ALA A 96 -4.99 -13.30 -1.70
N ASP A 97 -6.29 -13.04 -1.68
CA ASP A 97 -6.95 -12.35 -2.79
C ASP A 97 -6.45 -10.90 -2.84
N LEU A 98 -6.25 -10.35 -4.04
CA LEU A 98 -5.84 -8.96 -4.23
C LEU A 98 -6.96 -8.16 -4.87
N TYR A 99 -7.22 -6.96 -4.33
CA TYR A 99 -8.03 -5.93 -4.96
C TYR A 99 -7.17 -4.69 -5.23
N LEU A 100 -6.81 -4.48 -6.48
CA LEU A 100 -5.79 -3.51 -6.89
C LEU A 100 -6.44 -2.25 -7.48
N VAL A 101 -6.32 -1.13 -6.77
CA VAL A 101 -7.01 0.13 -7.09
C VAL A 101 -6.02 1.19 -7.57
N LYS A 102 -6.07 1.53 -8.86
CA LYS A 102 -5.26 2.60 -9.44
C LYS A 102 -5.98 3.94 -9.26
N TYR A 103 -5.48 4.79 -8.37
CA TYR A 103 -6.13 6.07 -8.01
C TYR A 103 -5.47 7.32 -8.62
N LYS A 104 -4.31 7.17 -9.27
CA LYS A 104 -3.65 8.25 -10.03
C LYS A 104 -3.21 7.78 -11.41
N SER A 105 -3.17 8.73 -12.33
CA SER A 105 -2.84 8.49 -13.73
C SER A 105 -1.69 9.39 -14.19
N ALA A 106 -1.26 9.18 -15.43
CA ALA A 106 -0.17 9.91 -16.05
C ALA A 106 -0.65 10.69 -17.28
N TYR A 107 0.14 11.68 -17.67
CA TYR A 107 -0.13 12.52 -18.83
C TYR A 107 1.17 12.93 -19.51
N ASP A 108 1.06 13.30 -20.77
CA ASP A 108 2.14 13.90 -21.55
C ASP A 108 2.15 15.40 -21.30
N LYS A 109 3.19 15.88 -20.63
CA LYS A 109 3.40 17.29 -20.37
C LYS A 109 4.31 17.87 -21.46
N PRO A 110 3.87 18.91 -22.17
CA PRO A 110 4.74 19.64 -23.08
C PRO A 110 5.94 20.23 -22.33
N ASP A 111 7.13 20.01 -22.85
CA ASP A 111 8.37 20.62 -22.41
C ASP A 111 9.14 21.22 -23.61
N ALA A 112 10.30 21.83 -23.35
CA ALA A 112 11.08 22.47 -24.40
C ALA A 112 11.67 21.49 -25.44
N ASN A 113 11.67 20.18 -25.16
CA ASN A 113 12.29 19.13 -25.97
C ASN A 113 11.26 18.12 -26.51
N GLY A 114 9.96 18.37 -26.35
CA GLY A 114 8.87 17.48 -26.76
C GLY A 114 7.84 17.30 -25.65
N ASN A 115 7.30 16.08 -25.53
CA ASN A 115 6.39 15.73 -24.44
C ASN A 115 7.12 14.83 -23.45
N VAL A 116 7.11 15.21 -22.17
CA VAL A 116 7.62 14.38 -21.07
C VAL A 116 6.45 13.70 -20.39
N LYS A 117 6.57 12.39 -20.21
CA LYS A 117 5.63 11.62 -19.40
C LYS A 117 5.72 12.09 -17.93
N GLU A 118 4.63 12.60 -17.40
CA GLU A 118 4.50 12.99 -15.99
C GLU A 118 3.41 12.16 -15.32
N GLU A 119 3.73 11.54 -14.19
CA GLU A 119 2.72 11.00 -13.29
C GLU A 119 2.22 12.10 -12.35
N ARG A 120 0.90 12.18 -12.14
CA ARG A 120 0.33 13.08 -11.13
C ARG A 120 0.94 12.78 -9.76
N LYS A 121 1.68 13.74 -9.19
CA LYS A 121 2.27 13.61 -7.85
C LYS A 121 1.23 13.35 -6.76
N ASN A 122 0.10 14.08 -6.82
CA ASN A 122 -1.05 13.89 -5.93
C ASN A 122 -2.31 13.67 -6.79
N ALA A 123 -3.09 12.64 -6.47
CA ALA A 123 -4.39 12.44 -7.08
C ALA A 123 -5.35 13.58 -6.67
N PRO A 124 -6.18 14.12 -7.58
CA PRO A 124 -7.27 15.03 -7.21
C PRO A 124 -8.18 14.42 -6.13
N LEU A 125 -8.83 15.25 -5.30
CA LEU A 125 -9.67 14.79 -4.20
C LEU A 125 -10.76 13.82 -4.69
N ALA A 126 -11.49 14.18 -5.75
CA ALA A 126 -12.55 13.35 -6.31
C ALA A 126 -12.06 11.97 -6.80
N ALA A 127 -10.82 11.88 -7.28
CA ALA A 127 -10.24 10.59 -7.67
C ALA A 127 -9.94 9.72 -6.44
N MET A 128 -9.45 10.33 -5.37
CA MET A 128 -9.20 9.65 -4.10
C MET A 128 -10.50 9.14 -3.47
N GLU A 129 -11.54 9.98 -3.43
CA GLU A 129 -12.86 9.61 -2.93
C GLU A 129 -13.50 8.49 -3.76
N ASN A 130 -13.35 8.55 -5.08
CA ASN A 130 -13.84 7.49 -5.95
C ASN A 130 -13.15 6.13 -5.67
N ALA A 131 -11.84 6.14 -5.42
CA ALA A 131 -11.12 4.93 -4.99
C ALA A 131 -11.66 4.40 -3.65
N PHE A 132 -11.90 5.27 -2.67
CA PHE A 132 -12.43 4.88 -1.35
C PHE A 132 -13.83 4.28 -1.43
N ILE A 133 -14.74 4.94 -2.15
CA ILE A 133 -16.11 4.46 -2.38
C ILE A 133 -16.07 3.08 -3.05
N ASN A 134 -15.19 2.90 -4.04
CA ASN A 134 -15.06 1.63 -4.74
C ASN A 134 -14.54 0.51 -3.81
N VAL A 135 -13.55 0.78 -2.96
CA VAL A 135 -13.07 -0.19 -1.95
C VAL A 135 -14.17 -0.57 -0.97
N ILE A 136 -14.90 0.41 -0.41
CA ILE A 136 -16.04 0.14 0.50
C ILE A 136 -17.09 -0.71 -0.21
N HIS A 137 -17.46 -0.33 -1.44
CA HIS A 137 -18.47 -1.04 -2.21
C HIS A 137 -18.04 -2.48 -2.50
N HIS A 138 -16.80 -2.70 -2.91
CA HIS A 138 -16.26 -4.04 -3.12
C HIS A 138 -16.29 -4.85 -1.82
N ARG A 139 -15.84 -4.27 -0.70
CA ARG A 139 -15.84 -4.97 0.60
C ARG A 139 -17.25 -5.36 1.05
N LYS A 140 -18.23 -4.45 0.94
CA LYS A 140 -19.64 -4.73 1.33
C LYS A 140 -20.29 -5.83 0.50
N ASN A 141 -19.82 -6.05 -0.74
CA ASN A 141 -20.34 -7.08 -1.64
C ASN A 141 -19.47 -8.35 -1.68
N SER A 142 -18.32 -8.36 -0.99
CA SER A 142 -17.45 -9.52 -0.89
C SER A 142 -17.82 -10.34 0.35
N ASN A 143 -18.21 -11.59 0.13
CA ASN A 143 -18.54 -12.54 1.20
C ASN A 143 -17.29 -13.19 1.85
N GLN A 144 -16.09 -12.68 1.58
CA GLN A 144 -14.83 -13.37 1.93
C GLN A 144 -14.18 -12.79 3.19
N GLY A 145 -13.98 -13.66 4.19
CA GLY A 145 -13.07 -13.57 5.34
C GLY A 145 -12.53 -12.20 5.77
N LYS A 146 -11.23 -12.17 6.10
CA LYS A 146 -10.56 -10.98 6.66
C LYS A 146 -10.19 -10.01 5.54
N ALA A 147 -10.06 -8.72 5.86
CA ALA A 147 -9.70 -7.70 4.88
C ALA A 147 -8.70 -6.70 5.45
N ILE A 148 -7.80 -6.25 4.57
CA ILE A 148 -6.75 -5.28 4.92
C ILE A 148 -6.58 -4.29 3.77
N VAL A 149 -6.48 -3.00 4.08
CA VAL A 149 -6.23 -1.94 3.10
C VAL A 149 -4.81 -1.40 3.30
N ASN A 150 -3.98 -1.51 2.27
CA ASN A 150 -2.65 -0.93 2.23
C ASN A 150 -2.63 0.42 1.52
N MET A 151 -2.13 1.45 2.21
CA MET A 151 -1.88 2.78 1.67
C MET A 151 -0.39 3.14 1.80
N SER A 152 0.41 2.80 0.80
CA SER A 152 1.85 3.09 0.74
C SER A 152 2.18 4.52 0.30
N TRP A 153 1.36 5.50 0.69
CA TRP A 153 1.48 6.91 0.30
C TRP A 153 1.08 7.85 1.45
N GLY A 154 1.34 9.14 1.29
CA GLY A 154 0.91 10.15 2.26
C GLY A 154 0.95 11.56 1.68
N SER A 155 0.03 12.42 2.12
CA SER A 155 -0.08 13.83 1.73
C SER A 155 0.33 14.74 2.88
N LYS A 156 1.09 15.79 2.59
CA LYS A 156 1.50 16.79 3.58
C LYS A 156 0.37 17.78 3.89
N VAL A 157 0.41 18.39 5.07
CA VAL A 157 -0.45 19.54 5.46
C VAL A 157 -0.48 20.69 4.45
N SER A 158 0.58 20.87 3.66
CA SER A 158 0.70 21.96 2.68
C SER A 158 -0.09 21.75 1.37
N VAL A 159 -0.81 20.64 1.22
CA VAL A 159 -1.65 20.41 0.04
C VAL A 159 -2.88 21.32 0.08
N LYS A 160 -3.21 21.98 -1.05
CA LYS A 160 -4.28 22.97 -1.20
C LYS A 160 -5.64 22.57 -0.58
N ASP A 161 -5.98 21.28 -0.65
CA ASP A 161 -7.26 20.73 -0.17
C ASP A 161 -7.09 19.81 1.05
N PHE A 162 -6.08 20.06 1.89
CA PHE A 162 -5.72 19.16 3.00
C PHE A 162 -6.89 18.88 3.95
N ALA A 163 -7.65 19.89 4.36
CA ALA A 163 -8.78 19.69 5.27
C ALA A 163 -9.87 18.78 4.69
N ALA A 164 -10.21 18.95 3.41
CA ALA A 164 -11.19 18.10 2.73
C ALA A 164 -10.64 16.66 2.58
N ARG A 165 -9.36 16.51 2.19
CA ARG A 165 -8.71 15.19 2.13
C ARG A 165 -8.67 14.48 3.47
N LYS A 166 -8.38 15.22 4.53
CA LYS A 166 -8.37 14.73 5.91
C LYS A 166 -9.76 14.18 6.25
N LYS A 167 -10.81 14.97 6.01
CA LYS A 167 -12.19 14.55 6.24
C LYS A 167 -12.58 13.29 5.45
N SER A 168 -12.28 13.25 4.14
CA SER A 168 -12.61 12.07 3.32
C SER A 168 -11.85 10.81 3.75
N LEU A 169 -10.62 10.96 4.27
CA LEU A 169 -9.86 9.86 4.84
C LEU A 169 -10.43 9.40 6.20
N GLU A 170 -10.83 10.33 7.08
CA GLU A 170 -11.50 10.01 8.35
C GLU A 170 -12.79 9.21 8.11
N ASP A 171 -13.61 9.66 7.15
CA ASP A 171 -14.84 8.96 6.77
C ASP A 171 -14.56 7.57 6.19
N PHE A 172 -13.54 7.47 5.33
CA PHE A 172 -13.12 6.18 4.78
C PHE A 172 -12.64 5.21 5.85
N ILE A 173 -11.77 5.65 6.77
CA ILE A 173 -11.24 4.83 7.86
C ILE A 173 -12.38 4.39 8.78
N SER A 174 -13.31 5.29 9.14
CA SER A 174 -14.45 4.94 9.98
C SER A 174 -15.36 3.88 9.34
N GLU A 175 -15.59 3.95 8.03
CA GLU A 175 -16.33 2.90 7.30
C GLU A 175 -15.57 1.58 7.26
N LEU A 176 -14.23 1.61 7.11
CA LEU A 176 -13.40 0.41 7.15
C LEU A 176 -13.42 -0.28 8.52
N GLU A 177 -13.43 0.49 9.60
CA GLU A 177 -13.54 -0.04 10.96
C GLU A 177 -14.87 -0.76 11.20
N GLN A 178 -15.97 -0.17 10.74
CA GLN A 178 -17.29 -0.81 10.81
C GLN A 178 -17.35 -2.13 10.01
N LEU A 179 -16.44 -2.31 9.05
CA LEU A 179 -16.33 -3.51 8.21
C LEU A 179 -15.25 -4.51 8.68
N ASP A 180 -14.68 -4.30 9.89
CA ASP A 180 -13.55 -5.06 10.45
C ASP A 180 -12.36 -5.15 9.46
N VAL A 181 -12.05 -4.02 8.81
CA VAL A 181 -10.92 -3.90 7.89
C VAL A 181 -9.77 -3.20 8.59
N VAL A 182 -8.60 -3.85 8.62
CA VAL A 182 -7.37 -3.24 9.13
C VAL A 182 -6.77 -2.32 8.07
N VAL A 183 -6.24 -1.17 8.49
CA VAL A 183 -5.59 -0.21 7.59
C VAL A 183 -4.09 -0.19 7.85
N VAL A 184 -3.27 -0.47 6.85
CA VAL A 184 -1.81 -0.42 6.97
C VAL A 184 -1.27 0.74 6.15
N ILE A 185 -0.48 1.60 6.78
CA ILE A 185 0.02 2.84 6.18
C ILE A 185 1.54 2.94 6.31
N ALA A 186 2.18 3.50 5.29
CA ALA A 186 3.61 3.79 5.34
C ALA A 186 3.87 5.06 6.18
N ALA A 187 4.84 5.03 7.10
CA ALA A 187 5.19 6.17 7.95
C ALA A 187 5.79 7.37 7.18
N GLY A 188 6.29 7.15 5.96
CA GLY A 188 6.94 8.16 5.13
C GLY A 188 8.46 7.96 5.04
N ASN A 189 9.10 8.64 4.09
CA ASN A 189 10.53 8.43 3.76
C ASN A 189 11.43 9.61 4.17
N SER A 190 10.92 10.51 5.01
CA SER A 190 11.66 11.68 5.50
C SER A 190 11.86 11.56 7.00
N ASN A 191 13.11 11.59 7.44
CA ASN A 191 13.46 11.63 8.86
C ASN A 191 13.33 13.03 9.48
N LYS A 192 12.92 14.03 8.68
CA LYS A 192 12.76 15.43 9.11
C LYS A 192 11.30 15.82 9.34
N GLU A 193 10.37 14.98 8.90
CA GLU A 193 8.94 15.26 8.95
C GLU A 193 8.31 14.38 10.01
N LYS A 194 7.42 14.96 10.79
CA LYS A 194 6.71 14.21 11.83
C LYS A 194 5.45 13.56 11.28
N LEU A 195 4.98 12.50 11.92
CA LEU A 195 3.77 11.78 11.44
C LEU A 195 2.54 12.67 11.49
N GLU A 196 2.42 13.57 12.46
CA GLU A 196 1.32 14.52 12.60
C GLU A 196 1.23 15.54 11.44
N GLU A 197 2.29 15.70 10.64
CA GLU A 197 2.34 16.64 9.51
C GLU A 197 1.80 16.04 8.21
N ARG A 198 1.31 14.79 8.23
CA ARG A 198 0.91 14.04 7.05
C ARG A 198 -0.35 13.22 7.27
N ILE A 199 -1.14 13.03 6.21
CA ILE A 199 -2.29 12.12 6.19
C ILE A 199 -2.05 10.99 5.18
N PRO A 200 -2.42 9.74 5.49
CA PRO A 200 -3.16 9.31 6.69
C PRO A 200 -2.31 9.12 7.97
N GLN A 201 -1.00 9.38 7.94
CA GLN A 201 -0.08 9.08 9.06
C GLN A 201 -0.51 9.67 10.41
N SER A 202 -1.02 10.89 10.44
CA SER A 202 -1.47 11.58 11.64
C SER A 202 -2.76 11.03 12.25
N MET A 203 -3.38 10.03 11.62
CA MET A 203 -4.70 9.53 12.00
C MET A 203 -4.63 8.28 12.88
N GLY A 204 -3.47 7.64 13.02
CA GLY A 204 -3.30 6.51 13.94
C GLY A 204 -3.58 6.91 15.38
N THR A 205 -4.32 6.08 16.09
CA THR A 205 -4.56 6.23 17.54
C THR A 205 -4.49 4.86 18.20
N ASP A 206 -4.32 4.82 19.53
CA ASP A 206 -4.30 3.57 20.31
C ASP A 206 -5.60 2.76 20.22
N SER A 207 -6.67 3.34 19.66
CA SER A 207 -8.01 2.78 19.67
C SER A 207 -8.52 2.40 18.27
N ASN A 208 -7.79 2.71 17.21
CA ASN A 208 -8.26 2.55 15.83
C ASN A 208 -7.55 1.41 15.11
N SER A 209 -8.06 1.04 13.94
CA SER A 209 -7.55 -0.12 13.16
C SER A 209 -6.35 0.20 12.26
N ILE A 210 -5.72 1.36 12.45
CA ILE A 210 -4.59 1.80 11.64
C ILE A 210 -3.30 1.21 12.21
N ILE A 211 -2.45 0.72 11.32
CA ILE A 211 -1.08 0.29 11.61
C ILE A 211 -0.10 1.13 10.80
N THR A 212 0.71 1.93 11.50
CA THR A 212 1.74 2.78 10.86
C THR A 212 3.11 2.12 10.84
N VAL A 213 3.67 1.92 9.65
CA VAL A 213 4.84 1.07 9.44
C VAL A 213 6.08 1.85 9.00
N GLY A 214 7.16 1.64 9.74
CA GLY A 214 8.51 2.18 9.52
C GLY A 214 9.37 1.32 8.60
N GLY A 215 10.46 1.91 8.11
CA GLY A 215 11.39 1.29 7.20
C GLY A 215 12.67 0.94 7.93
N GLY A 216 12.92 -0.36 8.15
CA GLY A 216 14.16 -0.86 8.73
C GLY A 216 15.19 -1.24 7.68
N SER A 217 16.48 -1.16 8.02
CA SER A 217 17.54 -1.83 7.28
C SER A 217 17.94 -3.12 8.00
N LEU A 218 18.56 -4.08 7.30
CA LEU A 218 19.15 -5.26 7.94
C LEU A 218 20.24 -4.93 8.98
N THR A 219 20.75 -3.70 8.98
CA THR A 219 21.81 -3.23 9.88
C THR A 219 21.31 -2.34 11.03
N GLY A 220 20.00 -2.10 11.13
CA GLY A 220 19.42 -1.26 12.19
C GLY A 220 18.02 -0.73 11.85
N PHE A 221 17.24 -0.50 12.92
CA PHE A 221 15.87 0.02 12.94
C PHE A 221 15.83 1.55 13.04
N ALA A 222 14.78 2.18 12.50
CA ALA A 222 14.62 3.63 12.50
C ALA A 222 13.56 4.04 13.53
N GLN A 223 13.98 4.51 14.70
CA GLN A 223 13.06 4.86 15.78
C GLN A 223 12.36 6.22 15.54
N SER A 224 11.03 6.22 15.64
CA SER A 224 10.18 7.41 15.77
C SER A 224 9.10 7.11 16.82
N GLU A 225 8.73 8.11 17.63
CA GLU A 225 7.84 7.95 18.81
C GLU A 225 6.41 7.48 18.49
N ASN A 226 5.98 7.53 17.22
CA ASN A 226 4.64 7.11 16.77
C ASN A 226 4.70 5.92 15.80
N LEU A 227 5.81 5.19 15.76
CA LEU A 227 5.99 4.03 14.90
C LEU A 227 5.47 2.76 15.59
N GLU A 228 4.51 2.07 15.00
CA GLU A 228 4.00 0.82 15.58
C GLU A 228 4.89 -0.38 15.27
N MET A 229 5.48 -0.43 14.07
CA MET A 229 6.34 -1.53 13.66
C MET A 229 7.40 -1.08 12.64
N ASP A 230 8.64 -1.52 12.81
CA ASP A 230 9.69 -1.44 11.80
C ASP A 230 9.91 -2.80 11.14
N VAL A 231 9.90 -2.85 9.81
CA VAL A 231 10.14 -4.09 9.05
C VAL A 231 11.34 -3.94 8.12
N PRO A 232 12.38 -4.80 8.23
CA PRO A 232 13.47 -4.84 7.27
C PRO A 232 12.98 -5.41 5.94
N PHE A 233 13.39 -4.80 4.81
CA PHE A 233 13.04 -5.29 3.48
C PHE A 233 14.28 -5.51 2.59
N VAL A 234 14.37 -6.69 1.96
CA VAL A 234 15.34 -6.98 0.90
C VAL A 234 14.64 -7.61 -0.30
N GLY A 235 14.39 -6.82 -1.33
CA GLY A 235 13.98 -7.28 -2.66
C GLY A 235 15.15 -7.39 -3.64
N VAL A 236 14.97 -8.14 -4.74
CA VAL A 236 15.97 -8.36 -5.82
C VAL A 236 16.33 -7.07 -6.58
N ARG A 237 15.57 -5.99 -6.37
CA ARG A 237 16.01 -4.60 -6.55
C ARG A 237 16.05 -3.96 -5.17
N LYS A 238 17.21 -3.44 -4.74
CA LYS A 238 17.31 -2.62 -3.51
C LYS A 238 16.43 -1.37 -3.67
N VAL A 239 15.21 -1.44 -3.17
CA VAL A 239 14.32 -0.30 -2.97
C VAL A 239 14.20 -0.10 -1.46
N HIS A 240 14.43 1.14 -1.01
CA HIS A 240 14.38 1.51 0.40
C HIS A 240 13.18 2.43 0.62
N GLY A 241 12.43 2.23 1.71
CA GLY A 241 11.34 3.12 2.12
C GLY A 241 10.21 2.39 2.83
N THR A 242 9.49 3.13 3.68
CA THR A 242 8.34 2.65 4.47
C THR A 242 7.22 2.08 3.59
N SER A 243 7.09 2.58 2.36
CA SER A 243 6.17 2.09 1.34
C SER A 243 6.36 0.61 0.96
N TYR A 244 7.54 0.02 1.23
CA TYR A 244 7.84 -1.40 1.00
C TYR A 244 7.77 -2.25 2.28
N SER A 245 7.79 -1.61 3.45
CA SER A 245 7.62 -2.26 4.75
C SER A 245 6.14 -2.40 5.12
N ALA A 246 5.32 -1.38 4.86
CA ALA A 246 3.86 -1.42 5.03
C ALA A 246 3.20 -2.66 4.38
N PRO A 247 3.43 -2.96 3.08
CA PRO A 247 2.84 -4.15 2.45
C PRO A 247 3.33 -5.47 3.07
N ALA A 248 4.49 -5.51 3.73
CA ALA A 248 4.93 -6.72 4.43
C ALA A 248 4.12 -6.97 5.72
N VAL A 249 3.72 -5.92 6.44
CA VAL A 249 2.94 -6.01 7.69
C VAL A 249 1.51 -6.47 7.45
N VAL A 250 0.94 -6.15 6.28
CA VAL A 250 -0.39 -6.59 5.83
C VAL A 250 -0.60 -8.10 5.98
N SER A 251 0.44 -8.91 6.07
CA SER A 251 0.31 -10.37 6.14
C SER A 251 0.38 -10.96 7.56
N PHE A 252 0.63 -10.14 8.59
CA PHE A 252 0.77 -10.60 9.98
C PHE A 252 -0.45 -10.22 10.83
N ARG A 253 -1.34 -11.17 11.15
CA ARG A 253 -2.41 -10.96 12.16
C ARG A 253 -2.59 -12.16 13.09
N LYS A 254 -1.51 -12.57 13.76
CA LYS A 254 -1.60 -13.25 15.07
C LYS A 254 -1.02 -12.32 16.13
N PHE A 255 -1.80 -11.33 16.55
CA PHE A 255 -1.50 -10.53 17.74
C PHE A 255 -2.67 -10.63 18.71
N GLN A 256 -2.75 -11.77 19.40
CA GLN A 256 -3.29 -11.77 20.76
C GLN A 256 -2.11 -11.42 21.67
N THR A 257 -2.15 -10.22 22.25
CA THR A 257 -1.42 -9.85 23.46
C THR A 257 0.09 -10.15 23.45
N LEU A 258 0.85 -9.46 22.60
CA LEU A 258 2.30 -9.34 22.81
C LEU A 258 2.55 -8.15 23.75
N THR A 259 2.49 -8.41 25.05
CA THR A 259 3.07 -7.52 26.05
C THR A 259 4.58 -7.55 25.81
N MET A 260 5.13 -6.55 25.09
CA MET A 260 6.58 -6.40 24.97
C MET A 260 7.12 -5.94 26.32
N SER A 261 7.74 -6.87 27.04
CA SER A 261 8.59 -6.55 28.19
C SER A 261 9.85 -5.84 27.67
N PHE A 262 9.95 -4.53 27.88
CA PHE A 262 11.18 -3.79 27.67
C PHE A 262 12.22 -4.25 28.69
N GLY A 263 13.16 -5.08 28.25
CA GLY A 263 14.39 -5.33 28.99
C GLY A 263 15.27 -4.08 28.95
N ILE A 264 15.22 -3.27 30.01
CA ILE A 264 16.19 -2.21 30.24
C ILE A 264 17.53 -2.89 30.52
N VAL A 265 18.49 -2.73 29.61
CA VAL A 265 19.90 -3.03 29.89
C VAL A 265 20.48 -1.78 30.55
N PRO A 266 20.90 -1.82 31.83
CA PRO A 266 21.55 -0.69 32.47
C PRO A 266 22.96 -0.50 31.88
N ILE A 267 23.33 0.77 31.74
CA ILE A 267 24.64 1.26 31.29
C ILE A 267 25.73 0.82 32.27
#